data_AF-A0A9D7HMC2-F1
#
_entry.id   AF-A0A9D7HMC2-F1
#
_cell.length_a   1.000
_cell.length_b   1.000
_cell.length_c   1.000
_cell.angle_alpha   90.00
_cell.angle_beta   90.00
_cell.angle_gamma   90.00
#
_symmetry.space_group_name_H-M   'P 1'
#
loop_
_entity.id
_entity.type
_entity.pdbx_description
1 polymer ?
#
loop_
_entity_poly.entity_id
_entity_poly.type
_entity_poly.pdbx_seq_one_letter_code
_entity_poly.pdbx_strand_id
1 'polypeptide(L)'
;MAASASTSSTQALGYRYSPVWFRLVRLREDFSLAEYGNRLWFMHEMVHVWQYQLGYPVKLRGAIRIGLPYEYTLESGERLSDYNMEAQGNILSDYWALKLYGKRPDVWERKYLNDLPLYEIVLRDFISDPADQSNLPEGR
;
A
#
# COMPACT_ATOMS: atom_id res chain seq x y z
N MET A 1 -1.83 23.02 57.56
CA MET A 1 -0.71 22.13 57.19
C MET A 1 -1.33 20.92 56.50
N ALA A 2 -1.51 20.95 55.18
CA ALA A 2 -0.56 20.52 54.13
C ALA A 2 -0.33 18.98 54.19
N ALA A 3 -0.51 18.16 53.16
CA ALA A 3 -0.71 18.38 51.74
C ALA A 3 -1.55 17.22 51.14
N SER A 4 -2.48 17.55 50.25
CA SER A 4 -3.19 16.62 49.36
C SER A 4 -2.28 16.30 48.16
N ALA A 5 -1.84 15.05 48.05
CA ALA A 5 -1.07 14.58 46.90
C ALA A 5 -1.99 14.47 45.67
N SER A 6 -1.73 15.31 44.67
CA SER A 6 -2.39 15.28 43.36
C SER A 6 -1.94 14.03 42.59
N THR A 7 -2.90 13.17 42.25
CA THR A 7 -2.72 12.11 41.24
C THR A 7 -2.47 12.74 39.86
N SER A 8 -1.23 12.64 39.37
CA SER A 8 -0.89 12.95 37.98
C SER A 8 -1.40 11.84 37.07
N SER A 9 -2.44 12.15 36.31
CA SER A 9 -2.95 11.33 35.21
C SER A 9 -2.04 11.49 34.00
N THR A 10 -1.08 10.57 33.82
CA THR A 10 -0.38 10.46 32.53
C THR A 10 -1.35 9.88 31.51
N GLN A 11 -1.94 10.74 30.70
CA GLN A 11 -2.62 10.35 29.48
C GLN A 11 -1.58 9.70 28.55
N ALA A 12 -1.57 8.38 28.50
CA ALA A 12 -0.86 7.66 27.45
C ALA A 12 -1.59 7.93 26.13
N LEU A 13 -0.94 8.70 25.26
CA LEU A 13 -1.33 8.91 23.87
C LEU A 13 -1.64 7.56 23.22
N GLY A 14 -2.92 7.34 22.92
CA GLY A 14 -3.39 6.16 22.21
C GLY A 14 -2.93 6.21 20.77
N TYR A 15 -1.72 5.73 20.51
CA TYR A 15 -1.29 5.43 19.15
C TYR A 15 -2.19 4.32 18.59
N ARG A 16 -3.03 4.69 17.63
CA ARG A 16 -3.97 3.80 16.95
C ARG A 16 -3.22 2.99 15.90
N TYR A 17 -2.33 2.09 16.35
CA TYR A 17 -1.66 1.15 15.45
C TYR A 17 -2.71 0.21 14.83
N SER A 18 -2.77 0.16 13.51
CA SER A 18 -3.37 -0.98 12.81
C SER A 18 -2.31 -2.07 12.72
N PRO A 19 -2.52 -3.27 13.28
CA PRO A 19 -1.62 -4.37 13.05
C PRO A 19 -1.67 -4.74 11.56
N VAL A 20 -0.50 -4.75 10.91
CA VAL A 20 -0.31 -5.50 9.67
C VAL A 20 -0.53 -6.96 10.03
N TRP A 21 -1.55 -7.60 9.44
CA TRP A 21 -1.84 -9.00 9.70
C TRP A 21 -0.83 -9.89 8.95
N PHE A 22 0.37 -10.03 9.53
CA PHE A 22 1.33 -11.02 9.07
C PHE A 22 0.78 -12.42 9.39
N ARG A 23 0.53 -13.23 8.35
CA ARG A 23 0.46 -14.68 8.56
C ARG A 23 1.87 -15.12 9.00
N LEU A 24 2.00 -15.78 10.15
CA LEU A 24 3.29 -16.13 10.78
C LEU A 24 4.29 -16.83 9.83
N VAL A 25 3.82 -17.49 8.76
CA VAL A 25 4.67 -18.10 7.74
C VAL A 25 5.44 -17.11 6.84
N ARG A 26 5.10 -15.81 6.83
CA ARG A 26 5.80 -14.79 6.01
C ARG A 26 6.53 -13.72 6.83
N LEU A 27 6.57 -13.84 8.16
CA LEU A 27 7.29 -12.86 8.98
C LEU A 27 8.79 -12.95 8.70
N ARG A 28 9.40 -11.82 8.32
CA ARG A 28 10.85 -11.65 8.14
C ARG A 28 11.29 -10.44 8.96
N GLU A 29 12.49 -10.51 9.52
CA GLU A 29 13.08 -9.41 10.30
C GLU A 29 13.42 -8.20 9.42
N ASP A 30 13.82 -8.45 8.17
CA ASP A 30 14.11 -7.41 7.19
C ASP A 30 13.67 -7.86 5.77
N PHE A 31 12.64 -7.20 5.24
CA PHE A 31 12.14 -7.47 3.88
C PHE A 31 13.02 -6.87 2.79
N SER A 32 13.87 -5.88 3.08
CA SER A 32 14.76 -5.29 2.08
C SER A 32 15.78 -6.31 1.53
N LEU A 33 16.13 -7.30 2.35
CA LEU A 33 17.04 -8.41 2.02
C LEU A 33 16.33 -9.67 1.51
N ALA A 34 14.99 -9.65 1.40
CA ALA A 34 14.23 -10.82 0.97
C ALA A 34 14.31 -11.05 -0.54
N GLU A 35 13.92 -12.25 -0.99
CA GLU A 35 13.74 -12.55 -2.41
C GLU A 35 12.69 -11.63 -3.04
N TYR A 36 12.77 -11.43 -4.37
CA TYR A 36 11.93 -10.49 -5.10
C TYR A 36 10.43 -10.64 -4.82
N GLY A 37 9.89 -11.86 -4.87
CA GLY A 37 8.46 -12.09 -4.59
C GLY A 37 8.03 -11.64 -3.19
N ASN A 38 8.89 -11.78 -2.17
CA ASN A 38 8.60 -11.31 -0.82
C ASN A 38 8.71 -9.78 -0.71
N ARG A 39 9.60 -9.17 -1.49
CA ARG A 39 9.70 -7.71 -1.58
C ARG A 39 8.50 -7.08 -2.26
N LEU A 40 8.04 -7.65 -3.37
CA LEU A 40 6.81 -7.22 -4.06
C LEU A 40 5.60 -7.37 -3.15
N TRP A 41 5.45 -8.54 -2.51
CA TRP A 41 4.37 -8.76 -1.56
C TRP A 41 4.42 -7.76 -0.41
N PHE A 42 5.60 -7.50 0.16
CA PHE A 42 5.74 -6.50 1.21
C PHE A 42 5.32 -5.11 0.73
N MET A 43 5.76 -4.68 -0.46
CA MET A 43 5.38 -3.38 -1.00
C MET A 43 3.88 -3.28 -1.27
N HIS A 44 3.25 -4.35 -1.75
CA HIS A 44 1.79 -4.44 -1.86
C HIS A 44 1.12 -4.21 -0.50
N GLU A 45 1.56 -4.88 0.57
CA GLU A 45 0.97 -4.67 1.90
C GLU A 45 1.22 -3.23 2.43
N MET A 46 2.35 -2.61 2.07
CA MET A 46 2.62 -1.21 2.40
C MET A 46 1.67 -0.23 1.69
N VAL A 47 1.14 -0.58 0.52
CA VAL A 47 0.08 0.20 -0.13
C VAL A 47 -1.19 0.17 0.71
N HIS A 48 -1.55 -0.96 1.31
CA HIS A 48 -2.69 -1.02 2.21
C HIS A 48 -2.48 -0.21 3.50
N VAL A 49 -1.25 -0.16 4.01
CA VAL A 49 -0.90 0.73 5.13
C VAL A 49 -1.10 2.20 4.73
N TRP A 50 -0.62 2.59 3.55
CA TRP A 50 -0.83 3.93 2.99
C TRP A 50 -2.32 4.26 2.83
N GLN A 51 -3.11 3.38 2.19
CA GLN A 51 -4.55 3.51 2.05
C GLN A 51 -5.22 3.72 3.43
N TYR A 52 -4.87 2.91 4.42
CA TYR A 52 -5.42 3.02 5.77
C TYR A 52 -5.03 4.35 6.45
N GLN A 53 -3.80 4.81 6.29
CA GLN A 53 -3.32 6.07 6.86
C GLN A 53 -4.06 7.29 6.28
N LEU A 54 -4.48 7.21 5.01
CA LEU A 54 -5.32 8.21 4.36
C LEU A 54 -6.83 8.05 4.64
N GLY A 55 -7.21 7.08 5.48
CA GLY A 55 -8.60 6.89 5.93
C GLY A 55 -9.42 5.89 5.12
N TYR A 56 -8.82 5.18 4.16
CA TYR A 56 -9.53 4.14 3.40
C TYR A 56 -9.88 2.94 4.31
N PRO A 57 -11.11 2.41 4.26
CA PRO A 57 -11.57 1.35 5.16
C PRO A 57 -11.07 -0.05 4.75
N VAL A 58 -9.75 -0.24 4.74
CA VAL A 58 -9.03 -1.47 4.34
C VAL A 58 -9.55 -2.70 5.07
N LYS A 59 -9.84 -2.63 6.38
CA LYS A 59 -10.31 -3.79 7.15
C LYS A 59 -11.75 -4.20 6.82
N LEU A 60 -12.62 -3.23 6.56
CA LEU A 60 -14.00 -3.49 6.18
C LEU A 60 -14.03 -4.16 4.81
N ARG A 61 -13.23 -3.68 3.86
CA ARG A 61 -13.16 -4.24 2.51
C ARG A 61 -12.28 -5.49 2.42
N GLY A 62 -11.28 -5.62 3.29
CA GLY A 62 -10.45 -6.82 3.44
C GLY A 62 -11.21 -8.01 4.04
N ALA A 63 -12.24 -7.77 4.86
CA ALA A 63 -13.19 -8.80 5.27
C ALA A 63 -14.15 -9.22 4.14
N ILE A 64 -14.36 -8.34 3.15
CA ILE A 64 -15.10 -8.58 1.91
C ILE A 64 -14.13 -9.07 0.80
N ARG A 65 -12.96 -9.64 1.14
CA ARG A 65 -11.95 -10.18 0.18
C ARG A 65 -12.46 -11.27 -0.78
N ILE A 66 -13.74 -11.62 -0.73
CA ILE A 66 -14.38 -12.46 -1.72
C ILE A 66 -14.65 -11.60 -2.96
N GLY A 67 -13.68 -11.55 -3.89
CA GLY A 67 -13.97 -11.24 -5.30
C GLY A 67 -13.28 -10.03 -5.95
N LEU A 68 -12.34 -9.33 -5.31
CA LEU A 68 -11.59 -8.27 -6.00
C LEU A 68 -10.40 -8.84 -6.79
N PRO A 69 -10.27 -8.53 -8.10
CA PRO A 69 -9.14 -8.99 -8.89
C PRO A 69 -7.86 -8.25 -8.50
N TYR A 70 -6.78 -9.02 -8.34
CA TYR A 70 -5.41 -8.54 -8.20
C TYR A 70 -4.80 -8.13 -9.55
N GLU A 71 -5.28 -8.75 -10.62
CA GLU A 71 -4.89 -8.46 -12.00
C GLU A 71 -5.36 -7.06 -12.38
N TYR A 72 -4.55 -6.38 -13.20
CA TYR A 72 -4.87 -5.05 -13.70
C TYR A 72 -4.45 -4.90 -15.16
N THR A 73 -5.10 -3.97 -15.83
CA THR A 73 -4.71 -3.52 -17.16
C THR A 73 -4.56 -2.02 -17.09
N LEU A 74 -3.35 -1.53 -17.36
CA LEU A 74 -3.07 -0.10 -17.42
C LEU A 74 -3.63 0.50 -18.71
N GLU A 75 -4.39 1.57 -18.56
CA GLU A 75 -4.82 2.41 -19.67
C GLU A 75 -4.35 3.86 -19.46
N SER A 76 -3.87 4.52 -20.52
CA SER A 76 -3.32 5.88 -20.42
C SER A 76 -4.35 6.94 -19.99
N GLY A 77 -5.64 6.65 -20.17
CA GLY A 77 -6.75 7.49 -19.71
C GLY A 77 -7.06 7.35 -18.22
N GLU A 78 -6.67 6.25 -17.60
CA GLU A 78 -6.99 5.92 -16.21
C GLU A 78 -6.07 6.61 -15.21
N ARG A 79 -6.55 6.68 -13.99
CA ARG A 79 -5.90 7.20 -12.78
C ARG A 79 -5.68 6.04 -11.82
N LEU A 80 -4.77 6.17 -10.85
CA LEU A 80 -4.61 5.16 -9.81
C LEU A 80 -5.95 4.87 -9.08
N SER A 81 -6.78 5.89 -8.88
CA SER A 81 -8.09 5.79 -8.23
C SER A 81 -9.14 5.00 -9.00
N ASP A 82 -8.98 4.82 -10.32
CA ASP A 82 -9.87 4.00 -11.13
C ASP A 82 -9.71 2.50 -10.83
N TYR A 83 -8.62 2.10 -10.14
CA TYR A 83 -8.35 0.71 -9.77
C TYR A 83 -8.84 0.39 -8.36
N ASN A 84 -9.28 -0.86 -8.18
CA ASN A 84 -9.64 -1.38 -6.86
C ASN A 84 -8.42 -1.46 -5.91
N MET A 85 -8.67 -1.61 -4.61
CA MET A 85 -7.60 -1.57 -3.60
C MET A 85 -6.49 -2.61 -3.77
N GLU A 86 -6.81 -3.82 -4.23
CA GLU A 86 -5.83 -4.91 -4.41
C GLU A 86 -5.02 -4.68 -5.70
N ALA A 87 -5.67 -4.21 -6.78
CA ALA A 87 -5.01 -3.79 -8.01
C ALA A 87 -4.05 -2.60 -7.78
N GLN A 88 -4.46 -1.59 -7.01
CA GLN A 88 -3.56 -0.50 -6.60
C GLN A 88 -2.31 -1.02 -5.87
N GLY A 89 -2.49 -2.03 -5.01
CA GLY A 89 -1.39 -2.71 -4.32
C GLY A 89 -0.36 -3.28 -5.29
N ASN A 90 -0.82 -3.98 -6.33
CA ASN A 90 0.06 -4.55 -7.34
C ASN A 90 0.70 -3.48 -8.23
N ILE A 91 -0.06 -2.47 -8.67
CA ILE A 91 0.45 -1.39 -9.55
C ILE A 91 1.60 -0.64 -8.87
N LEU A 92 1.43 -0.22 -7.61
CA LEU A 92 2.46 0.53 -6.89
C LEU A 92 3.65 -0.34 -6.51
N SER A 93 3.43 -1.63 -6.22
CA SER A 93 4.50 -2.62 -6.02
C SER A 93 5.35 -2.80 -7.28
N ASP A 94 4.71 -2.94 -8.44
CA ASP A 94 5.39 -3.13 -9.72
C ASP A 94 6.15 -1.86 -10.13
N TYR A 95 5.53 -0.69 -9.96
CA TYR A 95 6.19 0.60 -10.20
C TYR A 95 7.45 0.77 -9.35
N TRP A 96 7.39 0.44 -8.06
CA TRP A 96 8.54 0.44 -7.16
C TRP A 96 9.65 -0.48 -7.66
N ALA A 97 9.29 -1.70 -8.08
CA ALA A 97 10.25 -2.68 -8.57
C ALA A 97 10.93 -2.21 -9.87
N LEU A 98 10.16 -1.67 -10.81
CA LEU A 98 10.64 -1.12 -12.08
C LEU A 98 11.57 0.08 -11.86
N LYS A 99 11.24 0.96 -10.91
CA LYS A 99 12.08 2.13 -10.58
C LYS A 99 13.40 1.76 -9.92
N LEU A 100 13.41 0.77 -9.01
CA LEU A 100 14.59 0.48 -8.19
C LEU A 100 15.49 -0.64 -8.73
N TYR A 101 14.94 -1.65 -9.42
CA TYR A 101 15.70 -2.86 -9.78
C TYR A 101 16.08 -2.96 -11.28
N GLY A 102 15.81 -1.90 -12.05
CA GLY A 102 16.43 -1.69 -13.36
C GLY A 102 16.22 -2.84 -14.36
N LYS A 103 17.29 -3.54 -14.76
CA LYS A 103 17.29 -4.36 -15.98
C LYS A 103 16.46 -5.64 -15.93
N ARG A 104 16.09 -6.16 -14.75
CA ARG A 104 15.29 -7.41 -14.58
C ARG A 104 14.52 -7.48 -13.25
N PRO A 105 13.60 -6.55 -12.96
CA PRO A 105 12.72 -6.68 -11.81
C PRO A 105 11.79 -7.87 -12.00
N ASP A 106 11.38 -8.46 -10.89
CA ASP A 106 10.14 -9.24 -10.87
C ASP A 106 8.97 -8.27 -10.66
N VAL A 107 7.82 -8.59 -11.24
CA VAL A 107 6.58 -7.79 -11.18
C VAL A 107 5.38 -8.73 -11.26
N TRP A 108 4.22 -8.29 -10.75
CA TRP A 108 2.97 -9.02 -10.86
C TRP A 108 2.50 -9.11 -12.32
N GLU A 109 2.47 -7.98 -13.04
CA GLU A 109 2.04 -7.93 -14.45
C GLU A 109 3.24 -7.83 -15.40
N ARG A 110 3.83 -8.98 -15.73
CA ARG A 110 5.03 -9.07 -16.58
C ARG A 110 4.87 -8.45 -17.98
N LYS A 111 3.63 -8.29 -18.45
CA LYS A 111 3.32 -7.61 -19.72
C LYS A 111 3.80 -6.15 -19.75
N TYR A 112 3.97 -5.51 -18.58
CA TYR A 112 4.41 -4.12 -18.45
C TYR A 112 5.88 -3.95 -18.03
N LEU A 113 6.72 -5.00 -18.14
CA LEU A 113 8.12 -4.97 -17.68
C LEU A 113 8.97 -3.83 -18.26
N ASN A 114 8.62 -3.32 -19.44
CA ASN A 114 9.35 -2.25 -20.11
C ASN A 114 8.53 -0.95 -20.25
N ASP A 115 7.35 -0.88 -19.63
CA ASP A 115 6.39 0.20 -19.84
C ASP A 115 6.35 1.18 -18.65
N LEU A 116 7.53 1.50 -18.09
CA LEU A 116 7.64 2.50 -17.02
C LEU A 116 6.92 3.83 -17.34
N PRO A 117 6.97 4.36 -18.58
CA PRO A 117 6.20 5.57 -18.93
C PRO A 117 4.69 5.41 -18.77
N LEU A 118 4.12 4.22 -19.01
CA LEU A 118 2.69 3.98 -18.84
C LEU A 118 2.29 4.00 -17.36
N TYR A 119 3.13 3.44 -16.48
CA TYR A 119 2.93 3.61 -15.03
C TYR A 119 2.97 5.08 -14.64
N GLU A 120 3.95 5.86 -15.12
CA GLU A 120 4.06 7.28 -14.78
C GLU A 120 2.86 8.10 -15.24
N ILE A 121 2.21 7.72 -16.35
CA ILE A 121 0.95 8.33 -16.79
C ILE A 121 -0.17 8.01 -15.81
N VAL A 122 -0.39 6.74 -15.49
CA VAL A 122 -1.49 6.32 -14.61
C VAL A 122 -1.29 6.84 -13.18
N LEU A 123 -0.04 6.87 -12.72
CA LEU A 123 0.38 7.29 -11.38
C LEU A 123 0.70 8.78 -11.28
N ARG A 124 0.47 9.60 -12.31
CA ARG A 124 0.89 11.02 -12.33
C ARG A 124 0.44 11.81 -11.09
N ASP A 125 -0.79 11.58 -10.64
CA ASP A 125 -1.38 12.30 -9.50
C ASP A 125 -0.78 11.80 -8.18
N PHE A 126 -0.59 10.48 -8.04
CA PHE A 126 0.10 9.86 -6.91
C PHE A 126 1.57 10.31 -6.80
N ILE A 127 2.28 10.40 -7.94
CA ILE A 127 3.67 10.86 -7.98
C ILE A 127 3.76 12.34 -7.61
N SER A 128 2.78 13.15 -8.01
CA SER A 128 2.71 14.57 -7.67
C SER A 128 2.38 14.80 -6.19
N ASP A 129 1.38 14.09 -5.66
CA ASP A 129 0.97 14.19 -4.26
C ASP A 129 0.44 12.83 -3.75
N PRO A 130 1.28 12.00 -3.12
CA PRO A 130 0.85 10.72 -2.58
C PRO A 130 -0.01 10.86 -1.33
N ALA A 131 -0.12 12.06 -0.72
CA ALA A 131 -1.00 12.31 0.41
C ALA A 131 -2.42 12.72 -0.02
N ASP A 132 -2.64 13.00 -1.31
CA ASP A 132 -3.97 13.30 -1.82
C ASP A 132 -4.86 12.05 -1.78
N GLN A 133 -5.99 12.18 -1.08
CA GLN A 133 -7.01 11.14 -0.96
C GLN A 133 -7.71 10.85 -2.29
N SER A 134 -7.60 11.73 -3.29
CA SER A 134 -8.09 11.48 -4.64
C SER A 134 -7.45 10.27 -5.30
N ASN A 135 -6.30 9.79 -4.80
CA ASN A 135 -5.62 8.58 -5.27
C ASN A 135 -6.23 7.27 -4.73
N LEU A 136 -7.09 7.35 -3.71
CA LEU A 136 -7.74 6.17 -3.13
C LEU A 136 -8.75 5.57 -4.11
N PRO A 137 -9.07 4.27 -4.01
CA PRO A 137 -10.01 3.62 -4.92
C PRO A 137 -11.37 4.33 -4.95
N GLU A 138 -11.84 4.66 -6.14
CA GLU A 138 -13.24 5.03 -6.38
C GLU A 138 -14.09 3.77 -6.20
N GLY A 139 -15.17 3.87 -5.41
CA GLY A 139 -16.07 2.74 -5.17
C GLY A 139 -16.91 2.41 -6.40
N ARG A 140 -16.34 1.71 -7.39
CA ARG A 140 -17.08 1.03 -8.46
C ARG A 140 -17.32 -0.43 -8.09
#